data_AF-A0A5R2MZK0-F1
#
_entry.id   AF-A0A5R2MZK0-F1
#
_cell.length_a   1.000
_cell.length_b   1.000
_cell.length_c   1.000
_cell.angle_alpha   90.00
_cell.angle_beta   90.00
_cell.angle_gamma   90.00
#
_symmetry.space_group_name_H-M   'P 1'
#
loop_
_entity.id
_entity.type
_entity.pdbx_description
1 polymer ?
#
loop_
_entity_poly.entity_id
_entity_poly.type
_entity_poly.pdbx_seq_one_letter_code
_entity_poly.pdbx_strand_id
1 'polypeptide(L)'
;MRPDAAIAALWLIWVVTWLAAALWADPAQKRITIGAEARYRIFWLAGTVLLFVPAHGYEGRLRLWTPTLAEAWACVALIAVGIGFAWWARIHLGRLWSATVTAKAEHRVVDTGPYRLVRHPIYTGLLLA
;
A
#
# COMPACT_ATOMS: atom_id res chain seq x y z
N MET A 1 -6.31 -9.45 21.36
CA MET A 1 -6.69 -9.32 19.93
C MET A 1 -6.20 -10.55 19.19
N ARG A 2 -6.94 -11.01 18.18
CA ARG A 2 -6.45 -12.07 17.29
C ARG A 2 -5.54 -11.45 16.22
N PRO A 3 -4.43 -12.10 15.79
CA PRO A 3 -3.52 -11.56 14.78
C PRO A 3 -4.22 -11.20 13.47
N ASP A 4 -5.20 -12.02 13.05
CA ASP A 4 -6.02 -11.77 11.86
C ASP A 4 -6.75 -10.41 11.90
N ALA A 5 -7.39 -10.11 13.03
CA ALA A 5 -8.06 -8.82 13.23
C ALA A 5 -7.06 -7.64 13.26
N ALA A 6 -5.86 -7.85 13.81
CA ALA A 6 -4.82 -6.82 13.82
C ALA A 6 -4.30 -6.51 12.41
N ILE A 7 -4.06 -7.54 11.59
CA ILE A 7 -3.67 -7.40 10.18
C ILE A 7 -4.76 -6.63 9.41
N ALA A 8 -6.02 -7.06 9.54
CA ALA A 8 -7.13 -6.40 8.87
C ALA A 8 -7.26 -4.92 9.28
N ALA A 9 -7.09 -4.63 10.58
CA ALA A 9 -7.13 -3.26 11.09
C ALA A 9 -5.97 -2.41 10.54
N LEU A 10 -4.74 -2.93 10.50
CA LEU A 10 -3.58 -2.22 9.94
C LEU A 10 -3.80 -1.85 8.48
N TRP A 11 -4.27 -2.79 7.66
CA TRP A 11 -4.59 -2.54 6.26
C TRP A 11 -5.74 -1.56 6.08
N LEU A 12 -6.81 -1.69 6.88
CA LEU A 12 -7.94 -0.77 6.84
C LEU A 12 -7.51 0.65 7.21
N ILE A 13 -6.77 0.80 8.30
CA ILE A 13 -6.20 2.09 8.74
C ILE A 13 -5.31 2.66 7.64
N TRP A 14 -4.44 1.85 7.06
CA TRP A 14 -3.59 2.29 5.95
C TRP A 14 -4.42 2.78 4.77
N VAL A 15 -5.40 2.01 4.26
CA VAL A 15 -6.25 2.45 3.14
C VAL A 15 -6.97 3.75 3.45
N VAL A 16 -7.62 3.84 4.62
CA VAL A 16 -8.39 5.03 5.02
C VAL A 16 -7.49 6.25 5.11
N THR A 17 -6.38 6.14 5.83
CA THR A 17 -5.43 7.26 5.99
C THR A 17 -4.75 7.62 4.68
N TRP A 18 -4.45 6.63 3.83
CA TRP A 18 -3.81 6.84 2.53
C TRP A 18 -4.74 7.57 1.55
N LEU A 19 -6.03 7.23 1.56
CA LEU A 19 -7.06 7.95 0.79
C LEU A 19 -7.28 9.36 1.34
N ALA A 20 -7.34 9.52 2.68
CA ALA A 20 -7.48 10.83 3.30
C ALA A 20 -6.32 11.77 2.93
N ALA A 21 -5.08 11.29 2.96
CA ALA A 21 -3.92 12.07 2.53
C ALA A 21 -3.86 12.31 1.01
N ALA A 22 -4.67 11.62 0.20
CA ALA A 22 -4.76 11.94 -1.23
C ALA A 22 -5.48 13.28 -1.45
N LEU A 23 -6.31 13.70 -0.50
CA LEU A 23 -6.97 15.01 -0.51
C LEU A 23 -6.00 16.18 -0.30
N TRP A 24 -4.81 15.93 0.25
CA TRP A 24 -3.75 16.92 0.45
C TRP A 24 -2.74 17.00 -0.70
N ALA A 25 -2.83 16.11 -1.68
CA ALA A 25 -1.94 16.11 -2.83
C ALA A 25 -2.41 17.12 -3.88
N ASP A 26 -1.48 17.84 -4.51
CA ASP A 26 -1.84 18.81 -5.56
C ASP A 26 -2.62 18.11 -6.70
N PRO A 27 -3.67 18.77 -7.24
CA PRO A 27 -4.49 18.21 -8.32
C PRO A 27 -3.64 17.76 -9.51
N ALA A 28 -3.83 16.53 -9.95
CA ALA A 28 -3.15 16.00 -11.14
C ALA A 28 -3.58 16.79 -12.39
N GLN A 29 -2.63 17.43 -13.08
CA GLN A 29 -2.90 18.26 -14.27
C GLN A 29 -3.41 17.47 -15.49
N LYS A 30 -3.31 16.13 -15.50
CA LYS A 30 -3.78 15.30 -16.61
C LYS A 30 -4.68 14.17 -16.10
N ARG A 31 -6.00 14.36 -16.19
CA ARG A 31 -6.99 13.29 -16.02
C ARG A 31 -6.96 12.41 -17.27
N ILE A 32 -6.40 11.21 -17.15
CA ILE A 32 -6.56 10.16 -18.16
C ILE A 32 -8.05 9.83 -18.26
N THR A 33 -8.57 9.75 -19.49
CA THR A 33 -9.99 9.53 -19.79
C THR A 33 -10.45 8.20 -19.20
N ILE A 34 -11.51 8.22 -18.38
CA ILE A 34 -12.03 7.07 -17.62
C ILE A 34 -12.31 5.84 -18.50
N GLY A 35 -12.63 6.04 -19.78
CA GLY A 35 -12.91 4.96 -20.74
C GLY A 35 -11.70 4.15 -21.19
N ALA A 36 -10.49 4.73 -21.22
CA ALA A 36 -9.29 4.02 -21.70
C ALA A 36 -8.70 3.05 -20.66
N GLU A 37 -9.01 3.24 -19.38
CA GLU A 37 -8.50 2.43 -18.26
C GLU A 37 -9.53 1.40 -17.75
N ALA A 38 -10.73 1.33 -18.30
CA ALA A 38 -11.80 0.47 -17.78
C ALA A 38 -11.34 -0.99 -17.62
N ARG A 39 -10.61 -1.53 -18.61
CA ARG A 39 -10.05 -2.89 -18.56
C ARG A 39 -9.05 -3.06 -17.41
N TYR A 40 -8.14 -2.10 -17.22
CA TYR A 40 -7.18 -2.12 -16.12
C TYR A 40 -7.88 -2.05 -14.76
N ARG A 41 -8.87 -1.16 -14.62
CA ARG A 41 -9.66 -1.01 -13.39
C ARG A 41 -10.47 -2.25 -13.05
N ILE A 42 -11.04 -2.93 -14.05
CA ILE A 42 -11.75 -4.19 -13.86
C ILE A 42 -10.80 -5.26 -13.33
N PHE A 43 -9.62 -5.45 -13.94
CA PHE A 43 -8.64 -6.43 -13.44
C PHE A 43 -8.13 -6.09 -12.05
N TRP A 44 -7.87 -4.81 -11.78
CA TRP A 44 -7.41 -4.35 -10.48
C TRP A 44 -8.48 -4.57 -9.39
N LEU A 45 -9.74 -4.23 -9.69
CA LEU A 45 -10.87 -4.45 -8.78
C LEU A 45 -11.12 -5.94 -8.57
N ALA A 46 -11.08 -6.75 -9.64
CA ALA A 46 -11.25 -8.20 -9.56
C ALA A 46 -10.16 -8.83 -8.69
N GLY A 47 -8.89 -8.50 -8.90
CA GLY A 47 -7.78 -8.97 -8.08
C GLY A 47 -7.91 -8.54 -6.62
N THR A 48 -8.34 -7.30 -6.37
CA THR A 48 -8.62 -6.80 -5.03
C THR A 48 -9.75 -7.60 -4.37
N VAL A 49 -10.87 -7.81 -5.06
CA VAL A 49 -11.99 -8.61 -4.55
C VAL A 49 -11.55 -10.04 -4.26
N LEU A 50 -10.78 -10.67 -5.17
CA LEU A 50 -10.23 -12.02 -4.98
C LEU A 50 -9.31 -12.13 -3.76
N LEU A 51 -8.54 -11.08 -3.44
CA LEU A 51 -7.75 -11.00 -2.21
C LEU A 51 -8.61 -11.01 -0.93
N PHE A 52 -9.83 -10.48 -1.01
CA PHE A 52 -10.80 -10.49 0.09
C PHE A 52 -11.75 -11.68 0.07
N VAL A 53 -11.76 -12.50 -0.99
CA VAL A 53 -12.45 -13.79 -0.99
C VAL A 53 -11.78 -14.65 0.09
N PRO A 54 -12.53 -15.16 1.09
CA PRO A 54 -11.91 -15.85 2.21
C PRO A 54 -11.31 -17.20 1.76
N ALA A 55 -10.01 -17.20 1.48
CA ALA A 55 -9.18 -18.40 1.65
C ALA A 55 -8.73 -18.56 3.11
N HIS A 56 -9.04 -17.56 3.96
CA HIS A 56 -8.78 -17.52 5.39
C HIS A 56 -9.51 -18.67 6.10
N GLY A 57 -8.84 -19.81 6.24
CA GLY A 57 -9.41 -21.04 6.81
C GLY A 57 -9.44 -22.23 5.86
N TYR A 58 -8.84 -22.15 4.67
CA TYR A 58 -8.63 -23.32 3.81
C TYR A 58 -7.68 -24.32 4.51
N GLU A 59 -8.23 -25.43 4.98
CA GLU A 59 -7.49 -26.56 5.55
C GLU A 59 -7.48 -27.72 4.55
N GLY A 60 -6.77 -27.54 3.43
CA GLY A 60 -6.60 -28.59 2.43
C GLY A 60 -5.14 -28.75 1.99
N ARG A 61 -4.91 -29.62 1.01
CA ARG A 61 -3.57 -30.00 0.52
C ARG A 61 -2.70 -28.83 0.05
N LEU A 62 -3.33 -27.72 -0.34
CA LEU A 62 -2.64 -26.51 -0.79
C LEU A 62 -2.21 -25.56 0.35
N ARG A 63 -2.48 -25.90 1.63
CA ARG A 63 -2.00 -25.09 2.76
C ARG A 63 -0.51 -25.38 2.98
N LEU A 64 0.33 -24.53 2.39
CA LEU A 64 1.79 -24.68 2.43
C LEU A 64 2.41 -24.22 3.76
N TRP A 65 1.71 -23.40 4.54
CA TRP A 65 2.24 -22.83 5.78
C TRP A 65 1.16 -22.67 6.86
N THR A 66 1.53 -23.01 8.10
CA THR A 66 0.71 -22.94 9.31
C THR A 66 1.48 -22.14 10.37
N PRO A 67 1.37 -20.81 10.38
CA PRO A 67 2.11 -20.00 11.33
C PRO A 67 1.66 -20.28 12.77
N THR A 68 2.63 -20.38 13.67
CA THR A 68 2.43 -20.33 15.11
C THR A 68 1.93 -18.95 15.53
N LEU A 69 1.44 -18.83 16.76
CA LEU A 69 0.99 -17.53 17.29
C LEU A 69 2.11 -16.48 17.29
N ALA A 70 3.34 -16.89 17.60
CA ALA A 70 4.50 -16.00 17.60
C ALA A 70 4.84 -15.50 16.18
N GLU A 71 4.87 -16.40 15.20
CA GLU A 71 5.08 -16.04 13.79
C GLU A 71 3.98 -15.13 13.26
N ALA A 72 2.72 -15.38 13.62
CA ALA A 72 1.60 -14.52 13.25
C ALA A 72 1.76 -13.09 13.77
N TRP A 73 2.23 -12.92 15.01
CA TRP A 73 2.53 -11.60 15.56
C TRP A 73 3.80 -10.97 14.97
N ALA A 74 4.79 -11.77 14.57
CA ALA A 74 5.93 -11.27 13.81
C ALA A 74 5.48 -10.69 12.45
N CYS A 75 4.55 -11.35 11.75
CA CYS A 75 3.96 -10.80 10.53
C CYS A 75 3.22 -9.48 10.79
N VAL A 76 2.45 -9.38 11.88
CA VAL A 76 1.80 -8.11 12.28
C VAL A 76 2.82 -6.99 12.46
N ALA A 77 3.96 -7.28 13.11
CA ALA A 77 5.02 -6.31 13.31
C ALA A 77 5.67 -5.90 11.98
N LEU A 78 5.94 -6.84 11.08
CA LEU A 78 6.48 -6.57 9.74
C LEU A 78 5.54 -5.67 8.93
N ILE A 79 4.23 -5.95 8.96
CA ILE A 79 3.20 -5.13 8.33
C ILE A 79 3.22 -3.70 8.88
N ALA A 80 3.24 -3.54 10.21
CA ALA A 80 3.28 -2.23 10.84
C ALA A 80 4.54 -1.44 10.45
N VAL A 81 5.71 -2.10 10.39
CA VAL A 81 6.97 -1.49 9.95
C VAL A 81 6.92 -1.09 8.48
N GLY A 82 6.41 -1.97 7.61
CA GLY A 82 6.26 -1.69 6.18
C GLY A 82 5.33 -0.51 5.90
N ILE A 83 4.18 -0.48 6.56
CA ILE A 83 3.22 0.64 6.52
C ILE A 83 3.85 1.93 7.03
N GLY A 84 4.58 1.88 8.16
CA GLY A 84 5.29 3.02 8.72
C GLY A 84 6.34 3.58 7.75
N PHE A 85 7.11 2.71 7.10
CA PHE A 85 8.11 3.10 6.11
C PHE A 85 7.48 3.74 4.88
N ALA A 86 6.36 3.19 4.39
CA ALA A 86 5.60 3.79 3.29
C ALA A 86 5.06 5.18 3.64
N TRP A 87 4.58 5.36 4.87
CA TRP A 87 4.13 6.66 5.36
C TRP A 87 5.26 7.67 5.51
N TRP A 88 6.41 7.25 6.04
CA TRP A 88 7.59 8.12 6.12
C TRP A 88 7.96 8.66 4.74
N ALA A 89 7.98 7.80 3.72
CA ALA A 89 8.23 8.21 2.35
C ALA A 89 7.18 9.18 1.80
N ARG A 90 5.90 8.91 2.05
CA ARG A 90 4.82 9.78 1.59
C ARG A 90 4.89 11.17 2.22
N ILE A 91 5.08 11.23 3.53
CA ILE A 91 5.20 12.49 4.28
C ILE A 91 6.43 13.26 3.80
N HIS A 92 7.54 12.56 3.55
CA HIS A 92 8.78 13.17 3.07
C HIS A 92 8.66 13.74 1.65
N LEU A 93 7.87 13.10 0.77
CA LEU A 93 7.52 13.69 -0.54
C LEU A 93 6.56 14.88 -0.40
N GLY A 94 5.63 14.84 0.56
CA GLY A 94 4.63 15.88 0.79
C GLY A 94 3.86 16.21 -0.49
N ARG A 95 3.93 17.50 -0.91
CA ARG A 95 3.24 18.02 -2.10
C ARG A 95 3.75 17.47 -3.42
N LEU A 96 4.97 16.92 -3.47
CA LEU A 96 5.53 16.32 -4.70
C LEU A 96 4.91 14.95 -5.00
N TRP A 97 4.27 14.30 -4.01
CA TRP A 97 3.58 13.03 -4.22
C TRP A 97 2.41 13.21 -5.18
N SER A 98 2.25 12.28 -6.12
CA SER A 98 1.14 12.24 -7.06
C SER A 98 0.67 10.80 -7.24
N ALA A 99 -0.64 10.59 -7.24
CA ALA A 99 -1.24 9.27 -7.51
C ALA A 99 -1.08 8.85 -8.99
N THR A 100 -0.86 9.82 -9.88
CA THR A 100 -0.62 9.62 -11.31
C THR A 100 0.77 10.13 -11.68
N VAL A 101 1.45 9.43 -12.59
CA VAL A 101 2.73 9.85 -13.16
C VAL A 101 2.51 11.12 -14.00
N THR A 102 2.54 12.27 -13.33
CA THR A 102 2.42 13.59 -13.94
C THR A 102 3.64 14.41 -13.60
N ALA A 103 4.23 15.05 -14.61
CA ALA A 103 5.23 16.08 -14.37
C ALA A 103 4.55 17.26 -13.65
N LYS A 104 4.84 17.46 -12.36
CA LYS A 104 4.49 18.68 -11.63
C LYS A 104 5.46 19.80 -12.02
N ALA A 105 4.98 21.04 -12.08
CA ALA A 105 5.77 22.19 -12.55
C ALA A 105 7.06 22.44 -11.73
N GLU A 106 7.11 22.00 -10.47
CA GLU A 106 8.28 22.07 -9.58
C GLU A 106 8.86 20.67 -9.28
N HIS A 107 8.90 19.77 -10.27
CA HIS A 107 9.47 18.44 -10.06
C HIS A 107 10.98 18.54 -9.73
N ARG A 108 11.35 18.26 -8.48
CA ARG A 108 12.75 18.09 -8.06
C ARG A 108 12.99 16.67 -7.58
N VAL A 109 14.21 16.17 -7.76
CA VAL A 109 14.61 14.89 -7.19
C VAL A 109 14.70 15.06 -5.66
N VAL A 110 13.99 14.19 -4.94
CA VAL A 110 14.10 14.09 -3.48
C VAL A 110 15.01 12.92 -3.18
N ASP A 111 16.19 13.20 -2.65
CA ASP A 111 17.24 12.24 -2.31
C ASP A 111 17.54 12.24 -0.81
N THR A 112 16.63 12.75 0.01
CA THR A 112 16.76 12.84 1.47
C THR A 112 15.77 11.90 2.18
N GLY A 113 15.96 11.67 3.48
CA GLY A 113 15.09 10.79 4.27
C GLY A 113 15.08 9.35 3.75
N PRO A 114 13.92 8.70 3.56
CA PRO A 114 13.84 7.29 3.15
C PRO A 114 14.34 7.08 1.72
N TYR A 115 14.38 8.13 0.90
CA TYR A 115 14.89 8.10 -0.47
C TYR A 115 16.43 7.97 -0.54
N ARG A 116 17.14 8.17 0.59
CA ARG A 116 18.57 7.83 0.70
C ARG A 116 18.83 6.33 0.80
N LEU A 117 17.84 5.58 1.30
CA LEU A 117 17.98 4.15 1.56
C LEU A 117 17.62 3.34 0.32
N VAL A 118 16.51 3.69 -0.34
CA VAL A 118 16.00 3.00 -1.53
C VAL A 118 15.32 3.99 -2.48
N ARG A 119 15.33 3.70 -3.79
CA ARG A 119 14.73 4.60 -4.81
C ARG A 119 13.20 4.61 -4.78
N HIS A 120 12.58 3.54 -4.29
CA HIS A 120 11.12 3.37 -4.26
C HIS A 120 10.61 2.98 -2.86
N PRO A 121 10.80 3.83 -1.84
CA PRO A 121 10.55 3.45 -0.45
C PRO A 121 9.08 3.14 -0.14
N ILE A 122 8.13 3.80 -0.82
CA ILE A 122 6.70 3.45 -0.71
C ILE A 122 6.45 2.00 -1.15
N TYR A 123 7.02 1.60 -2.28
CA TYR A 123 6.86 0.23 -2.79
C TYR A 123 7.58 -0.77 -1.91
N THR A 124 8.80 -0.45 -1.44
CA THR A 124 9.52 -1.31 -0.49
C THR A 124 8.73 -1.52 0.80
N GLY A 125 8.12 -0.46 1.36
CA GLY A 125 7.29 -0.57 2.56
C GLY A 125 6.05 -1.44 2.34
N LEU A 126 5.37 -1.27 1.20
CA LEU A 126 4.19 -2.07 0.85
C LEU A 126 4.52 -3.51 0.43
N LEU A 127 5.73 -3.82 0.01
CA LEU A 127 6.18 -5.19 -0.27
C LEU A 127 6.60 -5.94 0.99
N LEU A 128 7.04 -5.20 2.02
CA LEU A 128 7.35 -5.77 3.33
C LEU A 128 6.09 -6.10 4.13
N ALA A 129 5.03 -5.32 3.93
CA ALA A 129 3.70 -5.53 4.54
C ALA A 129 2.87 -6.53 3.74
#